data_AF-A0A8I1WWW7-F1
#
_entry.id   AF-A0A8I1WWW7-F1
#
_cell.length_a   1.000
_cell.length_b   1.000
_cell.length_c   1.000
_cell.angle_alpha   90.00
_cell.angle_beta   90.00
_cell.angle_gamma   90.00
#
_symmetry.space_group_name_H-M   'P 1'
#
loop_
_entity.id
_entity.type
_entity.pdbx_description
1 polymer ?
#
loop_
_entity_poly.entity_id
_entity_poly.type
_entity_poly.pdbx_seq_one_letter_code
_entity_poly.pdbx_strand_id
1 'polypeptide(L)'
;MQELILNENKLKTCANTISLQDIRTLKELYALKSETRDLREPIVRNIMKQRVVGHECIESLKNALYSLETIHIDDNTGQRVLSIDGLRQIEVDLTYEIRELKKDIYYLEYGEDRFIDYLAKFIPHFRKYVNEGIELLRDRHFNAFVTDRDGTTNNYCGRYRSSIQPIYNSVFLSRFAKNRCNVPIFITSAPLKDFGILNVSINPSNTFVYAGSKGREFIDLDGEFNSYPINEEKQRLIRLLNERLLQLLKDPNFEKFNFIGSALQLKFGQTTVARQDISHSINADESTAFLEKVKSIVHEIDPASKNFRIEDTGLDIEIILTIDSDDHESLKDFDKGDGLEYICRKLQIDTTKGPNLVCGDTASDIPMLEKAMELYSDVSAVFVTRDNALADRVRGICPQSFIVPSPDILLTILGLLSL
;
A
#
# COMPACT_ATOMS: atom_id res chain seq x y z
N MET A 1 -31.87 -29.89 -16.75
CA MET A 1 -31.03 -28.99 -17.57
C MET A 1 -31.34 -27.52 -17.29
N GLN A 2 -32.61 -27.11 -17.28
CA GLN A 2 -33.03 -25.76 -16.84
C GLN A 2 -32.70 -25.45 -15.36
N GLU A 3 -32.82 -26.42 -14.44
CA GLU A 3 -32.40 -26.24 -13.03
C GLU A 3 -30.88 -26.15 -12.82
N LEU A 4 -30.08 -26.76 -13.71
CA LEU A 4 -28.61 -26.63 -13.69
C LEU A 4 -28.19 -25.24 -14.17
N ILE A 5 -28.86 -24.70 -15.18
CA ILE A 5 -28.65 -23.33 -15.68
C ILE A 5 -29.15 -22.27 -14.69
N LEU A 6 -30.21 -22.55 -13.92
CA LEU A 6 -30.69 -21.66 -12.86
C LEU A 6 -29.79 -21.71 -11.61
N ASN A 7 -29.16 -22.85 -11.30
CA ASN A 7 -28.17 -22.93 -10.23
C ASN A 7 -26.83 -22.27 -10.59
N GLU A 8 -26.47 -22.17 -11.87
CA GLU A 8 -25.33 -21.36 -12.31
C GLU A 8 -25.59 -19.85 -12.25
N ASN A 9 -26.85 -19.41 -12.24
CA ASN A 9 -27.23 -18.00 -12.16
C ASN A 9 -27.56 -17.50 -10.74
N LYS A 10 -27.60 -18.38 -9.75
CA LYS A 10 -27.36 -18.02 -8.34
C LYS A 10 -25.89 -18.26 -8.01
N LEU A 11 -25.00 -17.56 -8.71
CA LEU A 11 -23.63 -17.45 -8.24
C LEU A 11 -23.69 -16.80 -6.85
N LYS A 12 -23.55 -17.61 -5.79
CA LYS A 12 -23.16 -17.11 -4.47
C LYS A 12 -21.83 -16.39 -4.68
N THR A 13 -21.90 -15.09 -4.96
CA THR A 13 -20.71 -14.27 -5.23
C THR A 13 -19.86 -14.10 -3.98
N CYS A 14 -20.47 -14.28 -2.81
CA CYS A 14 -19.83 -14.16 -1.51
C CYS A 14 -20.09 -15.46 -0.73
N ALA A 15 -19.02 -16.18 -0.38
CA ALA A 15 -19.10 -17.38 0.46
C ALA A 15 -19.38 -17.03 1.94
N ASN A 16 -18.93 -15.84 2.35
CA ASN A 16 -19.08 -15.28 3.68
C ASN A 16 -19.77 -13.91 3.59
N THR A 17 -20.75 -13.67 4.45
CA THR A 17 -21.41 -12.37 4.61
C THR A 17 -20.90 -11.67 5.87
N ILE A 18 -20.83 -10.35 5.85
CA ILE A 18 -20.45 -9.55 7.03
C ILE A 18 -21.72 -9.09 7.73
N SER A 19 -21.92 -9.52 8.98
CA SER A 19 -23.00 -9.01 9.84
C SER A 19 -22.58 -7.71 10.53
N LEU A 20 -23.55 -7.03 11.16
CA LEU A 20 -23.23 -5.92 12.06
C LEU A 20 -22.35 -6.40 13.23
N GLN A 21 -21.32 -5.62 13.52
CA GLN A 21 -20.35 -5.85 14.58
C GLN A 21 -20.25 -4.62 15.49
N ASP A 22 -20.11 -4.85 16.80
CA ASP A 22 -19.81 -3.81 17.78
C ASP A 22 -18.29 -3.78 18.00
N ILE A 23 -17.61 -2.86 17.31
CA ILE A 23 -16.15 -2.79 17.30
C ILE A 23 -15.68 -1.95 18.49
N ARG A 24 -15.01 -2.60 19.45
CA ARG A 24 -14.52 -1.96 20.69
C ARG A 24 -13.01 -1.98 20.82
N THR A 25 -12.34 -2.85 20.06
CA THR A 25 -10.89 -3.04 20.11
C THR A 25 -10.24 -2.89 18.74
N LEU A 26 -8.93 -2.60 18.72
CA LEU A 26 -8.14 -2.61 17.48
C LEU A 26 -8.08 -3.99 16.83
N LYS A 27 -8.12 -5.07 17.62
CA LYS A 27 -8.12 -6.44 17.11
C LYS A 27 -9.41 -6.72 16.33
N GLU A 28 -10.55 -6.29 16.85
CA GLU A 28 -11.85 -6.38 16.16
C GLU A 28 -11.89 -5.50 14.90
N LEU A 29 -11.33 -4.28 14.96
CA LEU A 29 -11.19 -3.44 13.76
C LEU A 29 -10.41 -4.19 12.67
N TYR A 30 -9.24 -4.75 12.98
CA TYR A 30 -8.43 -5.48 12.00
C TYR A 30 -9.11 -6.76 11.50
N ALA A 31 -9.88 -7.45 12.35
CA ALA A 31 -10.69 -8.59 11.92
C ALA A 31 -11.75 -8.17 10.88
N LEU A 32 -12.53 -7.12 11.18
CA LEU A 32 -13.51 -6.56 10.24
C LEU A 32 -12.84 -6.13 8.92
N LYS A 33 -11.66 -5.51 8.98
CA LYS A 33 -10.93 -5.11 7.77
C LYS A 33 -10.48 -6.32 6.96
N SER A 34 -10.00 -7.38 7.59
CA SER A 34 -9.69 -8.65 6.91
C SER A 34 -10.93 -9.23 6.21
N GLU A 35 -12.08 -9.25 6.89
CA GLU A 35 -13.33 -9.71 6.28
C GLU A 35 -13.73 -8.88 5.06
N THR A 36 -13.59 -7.55 5.12
CA THR A 36 -13.86 -6.69 3.95
C THR A 36 -12.91 -7.00 2.79
N ARG A 37 -11.64 -7.30 3.06
CA ARG A 37 -10.66 -7.69 2.04
C ARG A 37 -11.10 -8.97 1.32
N ASP A 38 -11.46 -9.99 2.10
CA ASP A 38 -11.86 -11.31 1.58
C ASP A 38 -13.21 -11.27 0.86
N LEU A 39 -14.08 -10.33 1.23
CA LEU A 39 -15.32 -10.05 0.50
C LEU A 39 -15.07 -9.32 -0.84
N ARG A 40 -14.11 -8.38 -0.87
CA ARG A 40 -13.86 -7.52 -2.04
C ARG A 40 -13.16 -8.25 -3.19
N GLU A 41 -12.20 -9.13 -2.91
CA GLU A 41 -11.45 -9.91 -3.91
C GLU A 41 -12.37 -10.68 -4.90
N PRO A 42 -13.37 -11.47 -4.46
CA PRO A 42 -14.28 -12.16 -5.37
C PRO A 42 -15.20 -11.20 -6.13
N ILE A 43 -15.57 -10.05 -5.54
CA ILE A 43 -16.37 -9.01 -6.22
C ILE A 43 -15.61 -8.46 -7.42
N VAL A 44 -14.36 -8.06 -7.23
CA VAL A 44 -13.49 -7.57 -8.32
C VAL A 44 -13.36 -8.63 -9.41
N ARG A 45 -13.09 -9.89 -9.03
CA ARG A 45 -12.96 -10.99 -10.00
C ARG A 45 -14.23 -11.19 -10.84
N ASN A 46 -15.41 -11.00 -10.25
CA ASN A 46 -16.68 -11.09 -10.98
C ASN A 46 -16.86 -9.91 -11.93
N ILE A 47 -16.60 -8.67 -11.48
CA ILE A 47 -16.66 -7.47 -12.32
C ILE A 47 -15.72 -7.60 -13.52
N MET A 48 -14.48 -8.04 -13.30
CA MET A 48 -13.48 -8.25 -14.35
C MET A 48 -13.89 -9.33 -15.37
N LYS A 49 -14.77 -10.26 -14.99
CA LYS A 49 -15.34 -11.29 -15.87
C LYS A 49 -16.74 -10.94 -16.39
N GLN A 50 -17.19 -9.69 -16.22
CA GLN A 50 -18.53 -9.22 -16.59
C GLN A 50 -19.66 -10.07 -15.97
N ARG A 51 -19.45 -10.56 -14.74
CA ARG A 51 -20.43 -11.33 -13.97
C ARG A 51 -21.16 -10.43 -12.98
N VAL A 52 -22.41 -10.78 -12.69
CA VAL A 52 -23.25 -10.08 -11.72
C VAL A 52 -22.63 -10.16 -10.33
N VAL A 53 -22.66 -9.05 -9.59
CA VAL A 53 -22.33 -8.99 -8.16
C VAL A 53 -23.63 -9.14 -7.37
N GLY A 54 -23.69 -10.11 -6.46
CA GLY A 54 -24.87 -10.35 -5.64
C GLY A 54 -25.13 -9.21 -4.65
N HIS A 55 -26.41 -8.89 -4.45
CA HIS A 55 -26.86 -7.82 -3.54
C HIS A 55 -26.37 -8.02 -2.10
N GLU A 56 -26.28 -9.26 -1.62
CA GLU A 56 -25.77 -9.61 -0.28
C GLU A 56 -24.33 -9.11 -0.03
N CYS A 57 -23.52 -9.00 -1.09
CA CYS A 57 -22.17 -8.46 -0.98
C CYS A 57 -22.18 -6.95 -0.70
N ILE A 58 -23.13 -6.21 -1.30
CA ILE A 58 -23.32 -4.77 -1.05
C ILE A 58 -23.83 -4.56 0.38
N GLU A 59 -24.80 -5.35 0.82
CA GLU A 59 -25.32 -5.28 2.20
C GLU A 59 -24.24 -5.64 3.24
N SER A 60 -23.37 -6.59 2.94
CA SER A 60 -22.20 -6.90 3.80
C SER A 60 -21.24 -5.71 3.93
N LEU A 61 -20.95 -4.99 2.83
CA LEU A 61 -20.12 -3.78 2.88
C LEU A 61 -20.82 -2.64 3.64
N LYS A 62 -22.15 -2.51 3.53
CA LYS A 62 -22.94 -1.55 4.32
C LYS A 62 -22.92 -1.88 5.81
N ASN A 63 -23.01 -3.15 6.19
CA ASN A 63 -22.87 -3.58 7.57
C ASN A 63 -21.48 -3.23 8.12
N ALA A 64 -20.43 -3.52 7.35
CA ALA A 64 -19.07 -3.13 7.72
C ALA A 64 -18.91 -1.60 7.88
N LEU A 65 -19.49 -0.82 6.95
CA LEU A 65 -19.48 0.64 7.04
C LEU A 65 -20.19 1.13 8.30
N TYR A 66 -21.40 0.63 8.56
CA TYR A 66 -22.18 0.99 9.74
C TYR A 66 -21.42 0.68 11.03
N SER A 67 -20.82 -0.51 11.12
CA SER A 67 -19.98 -0.91 12.25
C SER A 67 -18.82 0.04 12.53
N LEU A 68 -18.18 0.59 11.48
CA LEU A 68 -17.12 1.60 11.65
C LEU A 68 -17.68 2.97 12.07
N GLU A 69 -18.82 3.36 11.51
CA GLU A 69 -19.44 4.65 11.81
C GLU A 69 -19.95 4.74 13.24
N THR A 70 -20.38 3.62 13.83
CA THR A 70 -20.89 3.51 15.20
C THR A 70 -19.84 3.24 16.27
N ILE A 71 -18.55 3.16 15.91
CA ILE A 71 -17.46 3.12 16.91
C ILE A 71 -17.60 4.33 17.83
N HIS A 72 -17.46 4.08 19.13
CA HIS A 72 -17.62 5.09 20.17
C HIS A 72 -16.73 6.31 19.91
N ILE A 73 -17.34 7.48 20.04
CA ILE A 73 -16.68 8.79 19.96
C ILE A 73 -16.56 9.31 21.39
N ASP A 74 -15.36 9.68 21.81
CA ASP A 74 -15.13 10.32 23.10
C ASP A 74 -15.77 11.72 23.12
N ASP A 75 -16.62 11.98 24.12
CA ASP A 75 -17.38 13.24 24.21
C ASP A 75 -16.49 14.47 24.43
N ASN A 76 -15.26 14.29 24.94
CA ASN A 76 -14.34 15.39 25.22
C ASN A 76 -13.47 15.72 24.00
N THR A 77 -12.96 14.71 23.31
CA THR A 77 -12.04 14.91 22.17
C THR A 77 -12.75 14.92 20.82
N GLY A 78 -13.97 14.37 20.75
CA GLY A 78 -14.72 14.19 19.51
C GLY A 78 -14.09 13.17 18.56
N GLN A 79 -13.08 12.42 19.03
CA GLN A 79 -12.40 11.38 18.25
C GLN A 79 -12.99 10.00 18.54
N ARG A 80 -12.91 9.12 17.55
CA ARG A 80 -13.23 7.71 17.77
C ARG A 80 -12.15 7.08 18.64
N VAL A 81 -12.55 6.23 19.59
CA VAL A 81 -11.63 5.54 20.48
C VAL A 81 -11.82 4.04 20.42
N LEU A 82 -10.71 3.30 20.42
CA LEU A 82 -10.70 1.84 20.51
C LEU A 82 -9.78 1.39 21.64
N SER A 83 -10.13 0.26 22.26
CA SER A 83 -9.29 -0.35 23.26
C SER A 83 -8.16 -1.17 22.64
N ILE A 84 -6.98 -1.14 23.27
CA ILE A 84 -5.82 -1.97 22.90
C ILE A 84 -5.90 -3.33 23.62
N ASP A 85 -6.19 -3.31 24.92
CA ASP A 85 -6.07 -4.45 25.85
C ASP A 85 -7.19 -4.50 26.91
N GLY A 86 -8.29 -3.80 26.70
CA GLY A 86 -9.42 -3.69 27.63
C GLY A 86 -9.23 -2.65 28.74
N LEU A 87 -8.01 -2.14 28.96
CA LEU A 87 -7.70 -1.14 29.99
C LEU A 87 -7.29 0.20 29.38
N ARG A 88 -6.53 0.16 28.29
CA ARG A 88 -6.03 1.35 27.58
C ARG A 88 -6.83 1.61 26.32
N GLN A 89 -7.08 2.87 26.05
CA GLN A 89 -7.75 3.37 24.85
C GLN A 89 -6.76 4.16 23.98
N ILE A 90 -7.05 4.21 22.69
CA ILE A 90 -6.33 5.01 21.71
C ILE A 90 -7.31 5.69 20.77
N GLU A 91 -6.98 6.90 20.35
CA GLU A 91 -7.72 7.61 19.32
C GLU A 91 -7.45 7.00 17.94
N VAL A 92 -8.49 6.89 17.13
CA VAL A 92 -8.42 6.29 15.79
C VAL A 92 -9.02 7.20 14.73
N ASP A 93 -8.19 7.63 13.78
CA ASP A 93 -8.66 8.16 12.51
C ASP A 93 -9.09 7.00 11.59
N LEU A 94 -10.38 6.94 11.26
CA LEU A 94 -10.98 5.96 10.34
C LEU A 94 -11.45 6.59 9.02
N THR A 95 -10.96 7.79 8.72
CA THR A 95 -11.37 8.56 7.53
C THR A 95 -11.14 7.75 6.25
N TYR A 96 -10.00 7.07 6.12
CA TYR A 96 -9.71 6.22 4.97
C TYR A 96 -10.71 5.07 4.86
N GLU A 97 -10.85 4.27 5.92
CA GLU A 97 -11.63 3.04 5.94
C GLU A 97 -13.10 3.32 5.61
N ILE A 98 -13.65 4.37 6.20
CA ILE A 98 -15.04 4.81 5.99
C ILE A 98 -15.22 5.37 4.58
N ARG A 99 -14.33 6.26 4.10
CA ARG A 99 -14.49 6.89 2.78
C ARG A 99 -14.33 5.89 1.64
N GLU A 100 -13.35 4.99 1.72
CA GLU A 100 -13.15 3.98 0.69
C GLU A 100 -14.27 2.93 0.68
N LEU A 101 -14.88 2.58 1.83
CA LEU A 101 -16.10 1.77 1.85
C LEU A 101 -17.30 2.49 1.23
N LYS A 102 -17.50 3.78 1.52
CA LYS A 102 -18.55 4.59 0.89
C LYS A 102 -18.40 4.65 -0.63
N LYS A 103 -17.17 4.83 -1.11
CA LYS A 103 -16.85 4.82 -2.55
C LYS A 103 -17.16 3.45 -3.19
N ASP A 104 -16.77 2.35 -2.54
CA ASP A 104 -17.07 1.00 -3.03
C ASP A 104 -18.57 0.75 -3.14
N ILE A 105 -19.32 1.06 -2.08
CA ILE A 105 -20.79 0.90 -2.07
C ILE A 105 -21.41 1.72 -3.19
N TYR A 106 -21.01 2.99 -3.34
CA TYR A 106 -21.52 3.85 -4.40
C TYR A 106 -21.18 3.30 -5.80
N TYR A 107 -19.94 2.85 -6.01
CA TYR A 107 -19.51 2.26 -7.27
C TYR A 107 -20.33 1.01 -7.64
N LEU A 108 -20.58 0.13 -6.67
CA LEU A 108 -21.37 -1.09 -6.87
C LEU A 108 -22.87 -0.82 -7.12
N GLU A 109 -23.44 0.19 -6.46
CA GLU A 109 -24.87 0.52 -6.59
C GLU A 109 -25.21 1.30 -7.86
N TYR A 110 -24.32 2.20 -8.27
CA TYR A 110 -24.60 3.19 -9.33
C TYR A 110 -23.79 3.00 -10.60
N GLY A 111 -22.76 2.16 -10.58
CA GLY A 111 -21.86 1.92 -11.70
C GLY A 111 -20.80 3.00 -11.90
N GLU A 112 -19.90 2.71 -12.84
CA GLU A 112 -18.66 3.45 -13.07
C GLU A 112 -18.86 4.90 -13.51
N ASP A 113 -19.71 5.16 -14.50
CA ASP A 113 -19.96 6.52 -15.03
C ASP A 113 -20.45 7.47 -13.92
N ARG A 114 -21.42 7.01 -13.12
CA ARG A 114 -21.94 7.77 -11.99
C ARG A 114 -20.91 7.92 -10.87
N PHE A 115 -20.06 6.92 -10.68
CA PHE A 115 -18.98 6.99 -9.71
C PHE A 115 -17.92 8.04 -10.08
N ILE A 116 -17.54 8.15 -11.35
CA ILE A 116 -16.63 9.21 -11.84
C ILE A 116 -17.27 10.60 -11.61
N ASP A 117 -18.56 10.75 -11.90
CA ASP A 117 -19.30 11.98 -11.61
C ASP A 117 -19.39 12.27 -10.11
N TYR A 118 -19.48 11.24 -9.27
CA TYR A 118 -19.44 11.35 -7.82
C TYR A 118 -18.09 11.88 -7.33
N LEU A 119 -16.96 11.35 -7.83
CA LEU A 119 -15.62 11.84 -7.49
C LEU A 119 -15.43 13.32 -7.88
N ALA A 120 -15.93 13.71 -9.05
CA ALA A 120 -15.83 15.08 -9.55
C ALA A 120 -16.51 16.14 -8.65
N LYS A 121 -17.43 15.74 -7.75
CA LYS A 121 -18.08 16.65 -6.79
C LYS A 121 -17.18 17.02 -5.61
N PHE A 122 -16.22 16.18 -5.26
CA PHE A 122 -15.40 16.35 -4.05
C PHE A 122 -13.96 16.76 -4.35
N ILE A 123 -13.50 16.57 -5.58
CA ILE A 123 -12.11 16.84 -5.97
C ILE A 123 -12.07 18.09 -6.86
N PRO A 124 -11.46 19.19 -6.41
CA PRO A 124 -11.33 20.41 -7.21
C PRO A 124 -10.63 20.15 -8.54
N HIS A 125 -11.17 20.73 -9.62
CA HIS A 125 -10.64 20.62 -10.98
C HIS A 125 -10.46 19.18 -11.49
N PHE A 126 -11.17 18.20 -10.91
CA PHE A 126 -11.05 16.77 -11.24
C PHE A 126 -11.08 16.48 -12.74
N ARG A 127 -12.12 16.94 -13.46
CA ARG A 127 -12.25 16.69 -14.90
C ARG A 127 -11.12 17.29 -15.72
N LYS A 128 -10.57 18.43 -15.30
CA LYS A 128 -9.43 19.06 -15.98
C LYS A 128 -8.20 18.15 -15.89
N TYR A 129 -7.84 17.74 -14.68
CA TYR A 129 -6.71 16.83 -14.48
C TYR A 129 -6.89 15.50 -15.22
N VAL A 130 -8.10 14.92 -15.16
CA VAL A 130 -8.40 13.65 -15.85
C VAL A 130 -8.22 13.81 -17.37
N ASN A 131 -8.79 14.85 -17.97
CA ASN A 131 -8.66 15.08 -19.40
C ASN A 131 -7.20 15.31 -19.81
N GLU A 132 -6.45 16.15 -19.09
CA GLU A 132 -5.04 16.42 -19.38
C GLU A 132 -4.18 15.14 -19.25
N GLY A 133 -4.43 14.32 -18.23
CA GLY A 133 -3.74 13.05 -18.05
C GLY A 133 -4.08 12.02 -19.13
N ILE A 134 -5.33 11.96 -19.58
CA ILE A 134 -5.72 11.12 -20.71
C ILE A 134 -4.99 11.58 -21.97
N GLU A 135 -5.00 12.88 -22.30
CA GLU A 135 -4.33 13.38 -23.51
C GLU A 135 -2.82 13.05 -23.51
N LEU A 136 -2.16 13.12 -22.35
CA LEU A 136 -0.73 12.79 -22.24
C LEU A 136 -0.44 11.30 -22.51
N LEU A 137 -1.32 10.41 -22.04
CA LEU A 137 -1.09 8.96 -22.02
C LEU A 137 -1.90 8.20 -23.08
N ARG A 138 -2.76 8.88 -23.86
CA ARG A 138 -3.59 8.27 -24.91
C ARG A 138 -2.72 7.54 -25.93
N ASP A 139 -3.27 6.45 -26.47
CA ASP A 139 -2.66 5.62 -27.53
C ASP A 139 -1.33 4.94 -27.16
N ARG A 140 -0.88 5.02 -25.90
CA ARG A 140 0.33 4.34 -25.40
C ARG A 140 0.03 2.95 -24.84
N HIS A 141 0.71 1.92 -25.34
CA HIS A 141 0.79 0.59 -24.71
C HIS A 141 2.15 0.49 -24.02
N PHE A 142 2.15 0.41 -22.70
CA PHE A 142 3.35 0.49 -21.89
C PHE A 142 4.10 -0.85 -21.84
N ASN A 143 5.41 -0.79 -22.02
CA ASN A 143 6.29 -1.92 -21.79
C ASN A 143 6.32 -2.26 -20.30
N ALA A 144 6.69 -1.29 -19.44
CA ALA A 144 6.57 -1.40 -18.00
C ALA A 144 5.65 -0.31 -17.43
N PHE A 145 4.81 -0.71 -16.47
CA PHE A 145 4.08 0.22 -15.59
C PHE A 145 4.57 -0.02 -14.16
N VAL A 146 5.37 0.89 -13.63
CA VAL A 146 5.96 0.81 -12.30
C VAL A 146 5.29 1.85 -11.40
N THR A 147 4.78 1.43 -10.25
CA THR A 147 4.08 2.36 -9.37
C THR A 147 4.34 2.07 -7.90
N ASP A 148 4.41 3.12 -7.10
CA ASP A 148 4.16 2.98 -5.67
C ASP A 148 2.66 2.72 -5.40
N ARG A 149 2.34 2.32 -4.17
CA ARG A 149 0.98 2.04 -3.72
C ARG A 149 0.40 3.16 -2.85
N ASP A 150 1.01 3.44 -1.70
CA ASP A 150 0.39 4.20 -0.62
C ASP A 150 0.61 5.70 -0.83
N GLY A 151 -0.47 6.44 -1.09
CA GLY A 151 -0.39 7.85 -1.53
C GLY A 151 -0.36 8.02 -3.05
N THR A 152 -0.01 6.96 -3.79
CA THR A 152 0.05 6.95 -5.26
C THR A 152 -1.21 6.36 -5.88
N THR A 153 -1.37 5.03 -5.84
CA THR A 153 -2.58 4.37 -6.35
C THR A 153 -3.64 4.26 -5.27
N ASN A 154 -3.28 4.26 -4.00
CA ASN A 154 -4.20 4.19 -2.87
C ASN A 154 -4.12 5.49 -2.07
N ASN A 155 -5.26 5.96 -1.53
CA ASN A 155 -5.21 7.05 -0.56
C ASN A 155 -4.45 6.61 0.72
N TYR A 156 -3.79 7.56 1.39
CA TYR A 156 -3.14 7.28 2.67
C TYR A 156 -4.14 6.80 3.72
N CYS A 157 -3.74 5.79 4.48
CA CYS A 157 -4.46 5.28 5.63
C CYS A 157 -3.61 5.48 6.88
N GLY A 158 -4.22 5.88 8.00
CA GLY A 158 -3.49 6.11 9.25
C GLY A 158 -2.87 4.84 9.85
N ARG A 159 -3.29 3.66 9.39
CA ARG A 159 -2.79 2.36 9.86
C ARG A 159 -2.64 1.39 8.69
N TYR A 160 -1.45 0.85 8.49
CA TYR A 160 -1.19 -0.02 7.35
C TYR A 160 -2.08 -1.28 7.35
N ARG A 161 -2.33 -1.86 8.53
CA ARG A 161 -3.14 -3.08 8.72
C ARG A 161 -4.60 -2.94 8.26
N SER A 162 -5.14 -1.72 8.24
CA SER A 162 -6.51 -1.45 7.80
C SER A 162 -6.60 -0.81 6.41
N SER A 163 -5.45 -0.59 5.74
CA SER A 163 -5.31 0.04 4.42
C SER A 163 -5.77 -0.88 3.26
N ILE A 164 -6.93 -1.53 3.38
CA ILE A 164 -7.44 -2.48 2.38
C ILE A 164 -7.83 -1.74 1.10
N GLN A 165 -7.25 -2.18 -0.02
CA GLN A 165 -7.50 -1.64 -1.35
C GLN A 165 -9.01 -1.69 -1.69
N PRO A 166 -9.59 -0.60 -2.23
CA PRO A 166 -11.00 -0.55 -2.62
C PRO A 166 -11.27 -1.22 -3.97
N ILE A 167 -12.53 -1.58 -4.22
CA ILE A 167 -13.02 -2.30 -5.41
C ILE A 167 -12.81 -1.47 -6.67
N TYR A 168 -13.29 -0.22 -6.71
CA TYR A 168 -13.20 0.63 -7.92
C TYR A 168 -11.75 0.78 -8.38
N ASN A 169 -10.85 0.99 -7.41
CA ASN A 169 -9.42 1.11 -7.59
C ASN A 169 -8.83 -0.15 -8.21
N SER A 170 -9.13 -1.31 -7.63
CA SER A 170 -8.66 -2.60 -8.12
C SER A 170 -9.16 -2.89 -9.53
N VAL A 171 -10.42 -2.54 -9.84
CA VAL A 171 -10.98 -2.68 -11.20
C VAL A 171 -10.22 -1.79 -12.19
N PHE A 172 -10.02 -0.51 -11.89
CA PHE A 172 -9.35 0.43 -12.80
C PHE A 172 -7.90 0.01 -13.06
N LEU A 173 -7.14 -0.30 -12.00
CA LEU A 173 -5.76 -0.73 -12.10
C LEU A 173 -5.64 -2.06 -12.86
N SER A 174 -6.49 -3.04 -12.55
CA SER A 174 -6.43 -4.36 -13.18
C SER A 174 -6.81 -4.33 -14.65
N ARG A 175 -7.76 -3.48 -15.06
CA ARG A 175 -8.07 -3.28 -16.49
C ARG A 175 -6.91 -2.60 -17.20
N PHE A 176 -6.38 -1.52 -16.62
CA PHE A 176 -5.23 -0.81 -17.20
C PHE A 176 -4.02 -1.74 -17.37
N ALA A 177 -3.64 -2.47 -16.33
CA ALA A 177 -2.54 -3.42 -16.36
C ALA A 177 -2.72 -4.49 -17.45
N LYS A 178 -3.92 -5.04 -17.60
CA LYS A 178 -4.20 -6.08 -18.60
C LYS A 178 -4.27 -5.55 -20.03
N ASN A 179 -4.82 -4.36 -20.22
CA ASN A 179 -5.15 -3.86 -21.55
C ASN A 179 -4.05 -2.96 -22.11
N ARG A 180 -3.21 -2.35 -21.25
CA ARG A 180 -2.27 -1.30 -21.63
C ARG A 180 -0.84 -1.54 -21.17
N CYS A 181 -0.53 -2.66 -20.51
CA CYS A 181 0.83 -2.92 -19.99
C CYS A 181 1.32 -4.32 -20.32
N ASN A 182 2.62 -4.48 -20.57
CA ASN A 182 3.25 -5.81 -20.63
C ASN A 182 3.72 -6.26 -19.24
N VAL A 183 4.38 -5.36 -18.49
CA VAL A 183 4.93 -5.66 -17.15
C VAL A 183 4.46 -4.62 -16.12
N PRO A 184 3.32 -4.87 -15.45
CA PRO A 184 2.82 -4.03 -14.37
C PRO A 184 3.43 -4.42 -13.01
N ILE A 185 4.01 -3.46 -12.29
CA ILE A 185 4.83 -3.66 -11.09
C ILE A 185 4.41 -2.68 -9.99
N PHE A 186 4.12 -3.20 -8.80
CA PHE A 186 4.09 -2.40 -7.57
C PHE A 186 5.44 -2.46 -6.86
N ILE A 187 5.97 -1.31 -6.42
CA ILE A 187 7.12 -1.25 -5.51
C ILE A 187 6.73 -0.44 -4.28
N THR A 188 6.53 -1.12 -3.15
CA THR A 188 6.21 -0.48 -1.86
C THR A 188 7.35 -0.58 -0.86
N SER A 189 7.39 0.35 0.08
CA SER A 189 8.27 0.28 1.26
C SER A 189 7.79 -0.74 2.29
N ALA A 190 6.53 -1.17 2.25
CA ALA A 190 5.97 -2.17 3.16
C ALA A 190 6.47 -3.59 2.83
N PRO A 191 6.40 -4.55 3.77
CA PRO A 191 6.74 -5.95 3.49
C PRO A 191 5.92 -6.54 2.33
N LEU A 192 6.39 -7.64 1.74
CA LEU A 192 5.58 -8.36 0.75
C LEU A 192 4.38 -9.07 1.38
N LYS A 193 4.59 -9.70 2.55
CA LYS A 193 3.61 -10.52 3.29
C LYS A 193 3.81 -10.41 4.81
N ASP A 194 2.86 -10.95 5.58
CA ASP A 194 2.96 -11.21 7.04
C ASP A 194 3.35 -10.00 7.93
N PHE A 195 2.80 -8.79 7.80
CA PHE A 195 1.66 -8.29 7.05
C PHE A 195 2.16 -7.25 6.04
N GLY A 196 1.85 -7.43 4.76
CA GLY A 196 2.42 -6.67 3.65
C GLY A 196 1.44 -6.35 2.53
N ILE A 197 1.95 -5.92 1.37
CA ILE A 197 1.12 -5.48 0.23
C ILE A 197 0.16 -6.56 -0.25
N LEU A 198 0.55 -7.84 -0.18
CA LEU A 198 -0.32 -8.96 -0.56
C LEU A 198 -1.52 -9.13 0.38
N ASN A 199 -1.41 -8.70 1.64
CA ASN A 199 -2.49 -8.79 2.63
C ASN A 199 -3.54 -7.69 2.43
N VAL A 200 -3.15 -6.54 1.87
CA VAL A 200 -4.03 -5.38 1.68
C VAL A 200 -4.54 -5.20 0.25
N SER A 201 -3.97 -5.94 -0.71
CA SER A 201 -4.36 -5.86 -2.11
C SER A 201 -5.45 -6.88 -2.46
N ILE A 202 -6.31 -6.49 -3.40
CA ILE A 202 -7.44 -7.28 -3.90
C ILE A 202 -7.47 -7.33 -5.44
N ASN A 203 -6.38 -6.93 -6.12
CA ASN A 203 -6.29 -7.14 -7.57
C ASN A 203 -6.33 -8.66 -7.87
N PRO A 204 -6.90 -9.09 -9.01
CA PRO A 204 -6.89 -10.49 -9.39
C PRO A 204 -5.46 -11.05 -9.44
N SER A 205 -5.32 -12.32 -9.09
CA SER A 205 -4.04 -13.05 -9.16
C SER A 205 -3.37 -12.88 -10.54
N ASN A 206 -2.04 -12.88 -10.53
CA ASN A 206 -1.20 -12.86 -11.74
C ASN A 206 -1.45 -11.63 -12.63
N THR A 207 -1.92 -10.52 -12.03
CA THR A 207 -2.14 -9.25 -12.75
C THR A 207 -0.99 -8.27 -12.55
N PHE A 208 -0.26 -8.35 -11.43
CA PHE A 208 0.84 -7.47 -11.07
C PHE A 208 2.00 -8.27 -10.49
N VAL A 209 3.22 -7.82 -10.78
CA VAL A 209 4.38 -8.11 -9.95
C VAL A 209 4.23 -7.28 -8.68
N TYR A 210 4.27 -7.92 -7.51
CA TYR A 210 4.24 -7.21 -6.23
C TYR A 210 5.60 -7.25 -5.59
N ALA A 211 6.21 -6.09 -5.42
CA ALA A 211 7.49 -5.94 -4.76
C ALA A 211 7.33 -5.22 -3.42
N GLY A 212 7.80 -5.89 -2.36
CA GLY A 212 7.85 -5.37 -1.01
C GLY A 212 9.26 -4.95 -0.62
N SER A 213 9.38 -4.29 0.53
CA SER A 213 10.67 -3.93 1.13
C SER A 213 11.54 -3.10 0.17
N LYS A 214 10.94 -2.09 -0.47
CA LYS A 214 11.54 -1.24 -1.51
C LYS A 214 12.00 -2.01 -2.77
N GLY A 215 11.45 -3.20 -3.00
CA GLY A 215 11.81 -4.07 -4.12
C GLY A 215 12.88 -5.11 -3.81
N ARG A 216 13.32 -5.24 -2.54
CA ARG A 216 14.24 -6.30 -2.11
C ARG A 216 13.62 -7.69 -2.19
N GLU A 217 12.30 -7.81 -2.20
CA GLU A 217 11.58 -9.06 -2.39
C GLU A 217 10.38 -8.81 -3.30
N PHE A 218 10.02 -9.78 -4.13
CA PHE A 218 8.84 -9.70 -4.97
C PHE A 218 8.26 -11.06 -5.33
N ILE A 219 6.98 -11.07 -5.69
CA ILE A 219 6.32 -12.19 -6.37
C ILE A 219 6.00 -11.76 -7.80
N ASP A 220 6.36 -12.59 -8.77
CA ASP A 220 6.12 -12.30 -10.19
C ASP A 220 4.73 -12.74 -10.66
N LEU A 221 4.48 -12.63 -11.96
CA LEU A 221 3.20 -12.97 -12.58
C LEU A 221 2.92 -14.47 -12.61
N ASP A 222 3.95 -15.31 -12.53
CA ASP A 222 3.83 -16.77 -12.44
C ASP A 222 3.64 -17.25 -10.99
N GLY A 223 3.82 -16.34 -10.02
CA GLY A 223 3.70 -16.61 -8.59
C GLY A 223 5.01 -17.04 -7.96
N GLU A 224 6.16 -16.88 -8.65
CA GLU A 224 7.46 -17.22 -8.10
C GLU A 224 7.98 -16.11 -7.17
N PHE A 225 8.46 -16.52 -6.00
CA PHE A 225 9.06 -15.62 -5.03
C PHE A 225 10.54 -15.38 -5.35
N ASN A 226 10.93 -14.11 -5.35
CA ASN A 226 12.27 -13.64 -5.64
C ASN A 226 12.74 -12.70 -4.53
N SER A 227 14.02 -12.79 -4.14
CA SER A 227 14.60 -11.88 -3.14
C SER A 227 16.03 -11.50 -3.47
N TYR A 228 16.37 -10.25 -3.16
CA TYR A 228 17.73 -9.73 -3.30
C TYR A 228 18.66 -10.53 -2.38
N PRO A 229 19.85 -10.95 -2.83
CA PRO A 229 20.74 -11.75 -2.01
C PRO A 229 21.21 -10.97 -0.78
N ILE A 230 21.08 -11.59 0.40
CA ILE A 230 21.67 -11.13 1.66
C ILE A 230 22.61 -12.23 2.15
N ASN A 231 23.82 -11.85 2.58
CA ASN A 231 24.76 -12.84 3.12
C ASN A 231 24.22 -13.50 4.40
N GLU A 232 24.64 -14.73 4.68
CA GLU A 232 24.05 -15.53 5.77
C GLU A 232 24.24 -14.90 7.16
N GLU A 233 25.35 -14.19 7.37
CA GLU A 233 25.65 -13.51 8.63
C GLU A 233 24.67 -12.36 8.89
N LYS A 234 24.50 -11.45 7.94
CA LYS A 234 23.53 -10.34 8.01
C LYS A 234 22.11 -10.88 8.14
N GLN A 235 21.78 -11.97 7.43
CA GLN A 235 20.49 -12.64 7.58
C GLN A 235 20.26 -13.19 9.00
N ARG A 236 21.31 -13.72 9.66
CA ARG A 236 21.23 -14.17 11.05
C ARG A 236 21.02 -12.99 12.00
N LEU A 237 21.73 -11.88 11.79
CA LEU A 237 21.60 -10.69 12.62
C LEU A 237 20.18 -10.10 12.57
N ILE A 238 19.60 -9.95 11.37
CA ILE A 238 18.25 -9.38 11.26
C ILE A 238 17.18 -10.33 11.82
N ARG A 239 17.35 -11.65 11.69
CA ARG A 239 16.45 -12.60 12.37
C ARG A 239 16.51 -12.45 13.88
N LEU A 240 17.71 -12.36 14.45
CA LEU A 240 17.89 -12.14 15.89
C LEU A 240 17.25 -10.81 16.34
N LEU A 241 17.43 -9.74 15.57
CA LEU A 241 16.78 -8.46 15.83
C LEU A 241 15.26 -8.60 15.82
N ASN A 242 14.69 -9.24 14.81
CA ASN A 242 13.25 -9.46 14.68
C ASN A 242 12.68 -10.25 15.86
N GLU A 243 13.36 -11.32 16.27
CA GLU A 243 12.97 -12.11 17.45
C GLU A 243 12.99 -11.27 18.73
N ARG A 244 14.01 -10.44 18.93
CA ARG A 244 14.13 -9.55 20.09
C ARG A 244 13.04 -8.48 20.12
N LEU A 245 12.73 -7.88 18.98
CA LEU A 245 11.66 -6.88 18.87
C LEU A 245 10.27 -7.50 19.06
N LEU A 246 10.03 -8.69 18.49
CA LEU A 246 8.79 -9.44 18.74
C LEU A 246 8.63 -9.77 20.23
N GLN A 247 9.72 -10.16 20.91
CA GLN A 247 9.69 -10.42 22.34
C GLN A 247 9.46 -9.15 23.17
N LEU A 248 10.05 -8.02 22.76
CA LEU A 248 9.81 -6.71 23.39
C LEU A 248 8.34 -6.33 23.32
N LEU A 249 7.69 -6.51 22.16
CA LEU A 249 6.29 -6.15 21.97
C LEU A 249 5.28 -7.12 22.61
N LYS A 250 5.72 -8.21 23.23
CA LYS A 250 4.89 -9.03 24.11
C LYS A 250 4.78 -8.45 25.52
N ASP A 251 5.68 -7.54 25.90
CA ASP A 251 5.58 -6.82 27.17
C ASP A 251 4.35 -5.89 27.13
N PRO A 252 3.42 -5.99 28.09
CA PRO A 252 2.27 -5.10 28.16
C PRO A 252 2.64 -3.61 28.11
N ASN A 253 3.82 -3.21 28.59
CA ASN A 253 4.26 -1.82 28.52
C ASN A 253 4.52 -1.36 27.09
N PHE A 254 4.89 -2.26 26.18
CA PHE A 254 5.27 -1.95 24.80
C PHE A 254 4.30 -2.51 23.73
N GLU A 255 3.33 -3.37 24.09
CA GLU A 255 2.40 -4.01 23.14
C GLU A 255 1.67 -2.98 22.24
N LYS A 256 1.38 -1.78 22.78
CA LYS A 256 0.71 -0.69 22.06
C LYS A 256 1.40 -0.31 20.74
N PHE A 257 2.73 -0.40 20.67
CA PHE A 257 3.51 -0.06 19.48
C PHE A 257 3.27 -1.04 18.31
N ASN A 258 2.65 -2.20 18.58
CA ASN A 258 2.21 -3.14 17.54
C ASN A 258 0.88 -2.75 16.88
N PHE A 259 0.22 -1.69 17.34
CA PHE A 259 -1.13 -1.33 16.87
C PHE A 259 -1.25 0.11 16.35
N ILE A 260 -0.18 0.89 16.36
CA ILE A 260 -0.14 2.28 15.89
C ILE A 260 0.66 2.42 14.60
N GLY A 261 0.35 3.44 13.81
CA GLY A 261 1.12 3.82 12.61
C GLY A 261 1.45 2.62 11.70
N SER A 262 2.75 2.43 11.42
CA SER A 262 3.25 1.31 10.62
C SER A 262 3.22 -0.05 11.35
N ALA A 263 3.05 -0.06 12.69
CA ALA A 263 3.25 -1.19 13.59
C ALA A 263 4.66 -1.79 13.48
N LEU A 264 4.86 -3.02 13.97
CA LEU A 264 6.07 -3.78 13.65
C LEU A 264 5.94 -4.37 12.24
N GLN A 265 6.89 -4.00 11.37
CA GLN A 265 7.03 -4.52 10.02
C GLN A 265 8.38 -5.20 9.87
N LEU A 266 8.34 -6.51 9.65
CA LEU A 266 9.52 -7.31 9.36
C LEU A 266 9.73 -7.29 7.84
N LYS A 267 10.52 -6.33 7.36
CA LYS A 267 10.84 -6.18 5.94
C LYS A 267 12.03 -7.08 5.60
N PHE A 268 12.18 -7.43 4.32
CA PHE A 268 13.35 -8.14 3.85
C PHE A 268 14.54 -7.18 3.84
N GLY A 269 15.54 -7.37 4.72
CA GLY A 269 16.69 -6.47 4.81
C GLY A 269 16.47 -5.21 5.66
N GLN A 270 15.33 -5.05 6.32
CA GLN A 270 15.02 -3.91 7.19
C GLN A 270 13.97 -4.32 8.24
N THR A 271 13.97 -3.67 9.38
CA THR A 271 12.89 -3.80 10.36
C THR A 271 12.38 -2.41 10.72
N THR A 272 11.09 -2.17 10.57
CA THR A 272 10.47 -0.91 10.97
C THR A 272 9.56 -1.16 12.16
N VAL A 273 9.62 -0.30 13.16
CA VAL A 273 8.66 -0.31 14.27
C VAL A 273 8.17 1.11 14.56
N ALA A 274 6.85 1.29 14.59
CA ALA A 274 6.25 2.56 14.97
C ALA A 274 6.57 2.89 16.43
N ARG A 275 7.01 4.13 16.68
CA ARG A 275 7.17 4.73 18.02
C ARG A 275 6.17 5.85 18.28
N GLN A 276 5.44 6.29 17.26
CA GLN A 276 4.39 7.31 17.32
C GLN A 276 3.48 7.17 16.09
N ASP A 277 2.28 7.74 16.14
CA ASP A 277 1.41 7.87 14.96
C ASP A 277 1.15 9.33 14.56
N ILE A 278 0.53 9.51 13.39
CA ILE A 278 0.24 10.84 12.81
C ILE A 278 -0.66 11.71 13.69
N SER A 279 -1.42 11.09 14.59
CA SER A 279 -2.27 11.78 15.58
C SER A 279 -1.54 12.12 16.88
N HIS A 280 -0.26 11.74 17.00
CA HIS A 280 0.52 11.88 18.22
C HIS A 280 -0.14 11.22 19.44
N SER A 281 -0.72 10.03 19.26
CA SER A 281 -1.51 9.36 20.29
C SER A 281 -0.66 8.82 21.47
N ILE A 282 0.66 8.69 21.30
CA ILE A 282 1.57 8.18 22.33
C ILE A 282 2.21 9.33 23.09
N ASN A 283 2.31 9.20 24.42
CA ASN A 283 3.02 10.18 25.24
C ASN A 283 4.50 10.30 24.80
N ALA A 284 5.03 11.53 24.73
CA ALA A 284 6.36 11.79 24.21
C ALA A 284 7.50 11.12 25.01
N ASP A 285 7.38 11.06 26.34
CA ASP A 285 8.37 10.42 27.21
C ASP A 285 8.35 8.90 27.00
N GLU A 286 7.16 8.32 26.84
CA GLU A 286 6.98 6.89 26.53
C GLU A 286 7.56 6.53 25.15
N SER A 287 7.28 7.34 24.13
CA SER A 287 7.85 7.16 22.79
C SER A 287 9.39 7.24 22.80
N THR A 288 9.95 8.15 23.59
CA THR A 288 11.40 8.30 23.75
C THR A 288 12.02 7.13 24.50
N ALA A 289 11.39 6.67 25.58
CA ALA A 289 11.84 5.49 26.32
C ALA A 289 11.83 4.23 25.44
N PHE A 290 10.82 4.09 24.58
CA PHE A 290 10.75 2.99 23.62
C PHE A 290 11.88 3.06 22.58
N LEU A 291 12.15 4.24 22.00
CA LEU A 291 13.28 4.45 21.08
C LEU A 291 14.60 4.02 21.70
N GLU A 292 14.90 4.45 22.92
CA GLU A 292 16.16 4.11 23.59
C GLU A 292 16.24 2.60 23.89
N LYS A 293 15.11 1.95 24.21
CA LYS A 293 15.06 0.50 24.36
C LYS A 293 15.38 -0.24 23.06
N VAL A 294 14.83 0.24 21.94
CA VAL A 294 15.10 -0.32 20.61
C VAL A 294 16.57 -0.11 20.22
N LYS A 295 17.13 1.09 20.42
CA LYS A 295 18.56 1.36 20.19
C LYS A 295 19.48 0.46 21.00
N SER A 296 19.15 0.21 22.27
CA SER A 296 19.90 -0.73 23.13
C SER A 296 19.92 -2.14 22.54
N ILE A 297 18.77 -2.65 22.06
CA ILE A 297 18.70 -3.98 21.42
C ILE A 297 19.58 -4.03 20.17
N VAL A 298 19.53 -3.00 19.32
CA VAL A 298 20.39 -2.95 18.12
C VAL A 298 21.87 -2.92 18.51
N HIS A 299 22.26 -2.12 19.51
CA HIS A 299 23.64 -2.05 19.98
C HIS A 299 24.13 -3.36 20.61
N GLU A 300 23.28 -4.11 21.31
CA GLU A 300 23.62 -5.44 21.83
C GLU A 300 23.88 -6.46 20.70
N ILE A 301 23.19 -6.34 19.57
CA ILE A 301 23.31 -7.25 18.43
C ILE A 301 24.46 -6.85 17.50
N ASP A 302 24.67 -5.55 17.29
CA ASP A 302 25.72 -4.99 16.43
C ASP A 302 26.51 -3.88 17.17
N PRO A 303 27.36 -4.25 18.16
CA PRO A 303 28.08 -3.28 18.98
C PRO A 303 29.01 -2.35 18.18
N ALA A 304 29.48 -2.84 17.03
CA ALA A 304 30.37 -2.08 16.14
C ALA A 304 29.62 -1.19 15.14
N SER A 305 28.28 -1.23 15.09
CA SER A 305 27.45 -0.46 14.16
C SER A 305 27.85 -0.60 12.69
N LYS A 306 28.20 -1.83 12.28
CA LYS A 306 28.65 -2.13 10.90
C LYS A 306 27.54 -2.71 10.03
N ASN A 307 26.57 -3.37 10.65
CA ASN A 307 25.55 -4.16 9.99
C ASN A 307 24.20 -3.44 9.93
N PHE A 308 23.89 -2.64 10.95
CA PHE A 308 22.63 -1.89 11.02
C PHE A 308 22.85 -0.39 11.05
N ARG A 309 22.01 0.32 10.30
CA ARG A 309 21.77 1.75 10.47
C ARG A 309 20.38 1.94 11.08
N ILE A 310 20.28 2.87 12.02
CA ILE A 310 18.99 3.31 12.58
C ILE A 310 18.64 4.67 11.98
N GLU A 311 17.44 4.78 11.44
CA GLU A 311 16.82 6.03 11.04
C GLU A 311 15.57 6.26 11.87
N ASP A 312 15.46 7.44 12.47
CA ASP A 312 14.33 7.85 13.29
C ASP A 312 13.59 8.96 12.58
N THR A 313 12.39 8.65 12.09
CA THR A 313 11.53 9.61 11.38
C THR A 313 10.68 10.44 12.34
N GLY A 314 10.79 10.19 13.64
CA GLY A 314 9.89 10.72 14.68
C GLY A 314 8.58 9.94 14.83
N LEU A 315 8.15 9.23 13.77
CA LEU A 315 6.99 8.33 13.79
C LEU A 315 7.43 6.87 13.87
N ASP A 316 8.36 6.49 13.01
CA ASP A 316 8.89 5.15 12.85
C ASP A 316 10.40 5.10 13.14
N ILE A 317 10.82 3.97 13.73
CA ILE A 317 12.22 3.57 13.86
C ILE A 317 12.50 2.57 12.75
N GLU A 318 13.34 2.94 11.78
CA GLU A 318 13.79 2.05 10.72
C GLU A 318 15.19 1.52 11.03
N ILE A 319 15.34 0.20 11.08
CA ILE A 319 16.60 -0.49 11.32
C ILE A 319 16.98 -1.22 10.03
N ILE A 320 17.93 -0.68 9.29
CA ILE A 320 18.22 -1.04 7.90
C ILE A 320 19.51 -1.87 7.88
N LEU A 321 19.49 -3.04 7.21
CA LEU A 321 20.72 -3.78 6.92
C LEU A 321 21.51 -3.02 5.85
N THR A 322 22.76 -2.72 6.18
CA THR A 322 23.71 -2.08 5.27
C THR A 322 24.04 -3.00 4.10
N ILE A 323 24.16 -2.44 2.89
CA ILE A 323 24.70 -3.16 1.73
C ILE A 323 26.18 -2.83 1.56
N ASP A 324 26.96 -3.79 1.09
CA ASP A 324 28.37 -3.57 0.81
C ASP A 324 28.47 -2.70 -0.46
N SER A 325 29.12 -1.55 -0.36
CA SER A 325 29.39 -0.65 -1.49
C SER A 325 30.79 -0.91 -2.06
N ASP A 326 30.93 -0.76 -3.37
CA ASP A 326 32.25 -0.84 -4.04
C ASP A 326 33.19 0.29 -3.58
N ASP A 327 32.63 1.41 -3.11
CA ASP A 327 33.36 2.48 -2.43
C ASP A 327 33.39 2.22 -0.92
N HIS A 328 34.54 1.72 -0.44
CA HIS A 328 34.82 1.34 0.95
C HIS A 328 34.60 2.44 2.04
N GLU A 329 34.17 3.66 1.68
CA GLU A 329 34.01 4.78 2.60
C GLU A 329 32.56 5.22 2.88
N SER A 330 31.55 4.73 2.15
CA SER A 330 30.15 5.10 2.43
C SER A 330 29.20 3.91 2.43
N LEU A 331 28.55 3.66 3.58
CA LEU A 331 27.42 2.72 3.70
C LEU A 331 26.26 3.24 2.85
N LYS A 332 25.91 2.53 1.76
CA LYS A 332 24.71 2.84 0.95
C LYS A 332 23.48 2.11 1.54
N ASP A 333 22.32 2.76 1.51
CA ASP A 333 21.04 2.11 1.79
C ASP A 333 20.41 1.60 0.49
N PHE A 334 19.63 0.52 0.58
CA PHE A 334 18.85 0.04 -0.56
C PHE A 334 17.56 0.85 -0.73
N ASP A 335 17.34 1.38 -1.92
CA ASP A 335 16.17 2.19 -2.27
C ASP A 335 15.28 1.54 -3.33
N LYS A 336 14.18 2.23 -3.72
CA LYS A 336 13.24 1.72 -4.73
C LYS A 336 13.86 1.67 -6.14
N GLY A 337 14.90 2.45 -6.41
CA GLY A 337 15.69 2.36 -7.65
C GLY A 337 16.47 1.05 -7.70
N ASP A 338 17.21 0.71 -6.63
CA ASP A 338 17.90 -0.59 -6.54
C ASP A 338 16.92 -1.77 -6.69
N GLY A 339 15.72 -1.63 -6.10
CA GLY A 339 14.63 -2.59 -6.26
C GLY A 339 14.15 -2.73 -7.70
N LEU A 340 13.90 -1.62 -8.40
CA LEU A 340 13.50 -1.63 -9.79
C LEU A 340 14.56 -2.31 -10.68
N GLU A 341 15.82 -1.94 -10.52
CA GLU A 341 16.94 -2.54 -11.27
C GLU A 341 17.02 -4.07 -11.04
N TYR A 342 16.87 -4.49 -9.79
CA TYR A 342 16.86 -5.91 -9.42
C TYR A 342 15.71 -6.66 -10.11
N ILE A 343 14.49 -6.12 -10.08
CA ILE A 343 13.31 -6.71 -10.71
C ILE A 343 13.50 -6.81 -12.23
N CYS A 344 13.93 -5.73 -12.88
CA CYS A 344 14.16 -5.70 -14.33
C CYS A 344 15.15 -6.77 -14.77
N ARG A 345 16.27 -6.90 -14.05
CA ARG A 345 17.29 -7.92 -14.33
C ARG A 345 16.76 -9.34 -14.12
N LYS A 346 16.01 -9.58 -13.05
CA LYS A 346 15.48 -10.91 -12.73
C LYS A 346 14.41 -11.38 -13.71
N LEU A 347 13.50 -10.48 -14.07
CA LEU A 347 12.42 -10.76 -15.01
C LEU A 347 12.82 -10.58 -16.48
N GLN A 348 14.08 -10.20 -16.74
CA GLN A 348 14.60 -9.92 -18.09
C GLN A 348 13.71 -8.95 -18.87
N ILE A 349 13.24 -7.89 -18.17
CA ILE A 349 12.42 -6.85 -18.79
C ILE A 349 13.28 -6.16 -19.87
N ASP A 350 12.75 -6.09 -21.09
CA ASP A 350 13.42 -5.39 -22.19
C ASP A 350 13.36 -3.89 -21.96
N THR A 351 14.41 -3.33 -21.34
CA THR A 351 14.46 -1.92 -20.98
C THR A 351 14.69 -1.00 -22.19
N THR A 352 15.03 -1.57 -23.36
CA THR A 352 15.19 -0.79 -24.59
C THR A 352 13.86 -0.41 -25.23
N LYS A 353 12.76 -1.06 -24.82
CA LYS A 353 11.41 -0.78 -25.28
C LYS A 353 10.72 0.28 -24.41
N GLY A 354 9.88 1.07 -25.06
CA GLY A 354 8.93 1.98 -24.42
C GLY A 354 7.62 2.05 -25.19
N PRO A 355 6.66 2.85 -24.70
CA PRO A 355 6.76 3.74 -23.54
C PRO A 355 6.76 2.98 -22.20
N ASN A 356 7.30 3.59 -21.14
CA ASN A 356 7.23 3.10 -19.76
C ASN A 356 6.58 4.16 -18.87
N LEU A 357 5.80 3.75 -17.88
CA LEU A 357 5.10 4.65 -16.96
C LEU A 357 5.58 4.43 -15.53
N VAL A 358 6.01 5.52 -14.87
CA VAL A 358 6.42 5.51 -13.45
C VAL A 358 5.49 6.39 -12.64
N CYS A 359 4.91 5.86 -11.56
CA CYS A 359 4.05 6.60 -10.66
C CYS A 359 4.57 6.59 -9.21
N GLY A 360 4.47 7.72 -8.53
CA GLY A 360 4.89 7.90 -7.14
C GLY A 360 4.19 9.08 -6.49
N ASP A 361 4.44 9.35 -5.22
CA ASP A 361 3.81 10.44 -4.48
C ASP A 361 4.75 11.16 -3.51
N THR A 362 5.85 10.51 -3.11
CA THR A 362 6.81 11.04 -2.13
C THR A 362 8.21 11.18 -2.69
N ALA A 363 9.10 11.83 -1.92
CA ALA A 363 10.53 11.87 -2.22
C ALA A 363 11.19 10.46 -2.23
N SER A 364 10.58 9.46 -1.57
CA SER A 364 11.09 8.09 -1.56
C SER A 364 10.95 7.38 -2.91
N ASP A 365 10.11 7.92 -3.80
CA ASP A 365 9.90 7.43 -5.17
C ASP A 365 10.86 8.06 -6.17
N ILE A 366 11.62 9.08 -5.75
CA ILE A 366 12.56 9.73 -6.66
C ILE A 366 13.68 8.78 -7.12
N PRO A 367 14.33 7.98 -6.25
CA PRO A 367 15.31 6.99 -6.74
C PRO A 367 14.72 6.00 -7.74
N MET A 368 13.44 5.64 -7.61
CA MET A 368 12.73 4.80 -8.59
C MET A 368 12.60 5.50 -9.94
N LEU A 369 12.24 6.79 -9.94
CA LEU A 369 12.15 7.59 -11.17
C LEU A 369 13.52 7.82 -11.81
N GLU A 370 14.54 8.18 -11.02
CA GLU A 370 15.92 8.38 -11.50
C GLU A 370 16.45 7.08 -12.13
N LYS A 371 16.29 5.94 -11.45
CA LYS A 371 16.69 4.65 -12.01
C LYS A 371 15.90 4.28 -13.27
N ALA A 372 14.60 4.57 -13.32
CA ALA A 372 13.81 4.34 -14.52
C ALA A 372 14.32 5.16 -15.72
N MET A 373 14.71 6.42 -15.52
CA MET A 373 15.31 7.26 -16.56
C MET A 373 16.68 6.74 -17.03
N GLU A 374 17.43 6.06 -16.16
CA GLU A 374 18.70 5.40 -16.52
C GLU A 374 18.49 4.11 -17.31
N LEU A 375 17.50 3.30 -16.92
CA LEU A 375 17.27 1.97 -17.47
C LEU A 375 16.48 1.98 -18.77
N TYR A 376 15.43 2.80 -18.84
CA TYR A 376 14.43 2.79 -19.90
C TYR A 376 14.66 3.88 -20.95
N SER A 377 14.37 3.57 -22.21
CA SER A 377 14.57 4.50 -23.34
C SER A 377 13.49 5.59 -23.48
N ASP A 378 12.25 5.32 -23.05
CA ASP A 378 11.12 6.25 -23.07
C ASP A 378 10.31 6.10 -21.80
N VAL A 379 10.30 7.15 -20.97
CA VAL A 379 9.68 7.19 -19.65
C VAL A 379 8.72 8.38 -19.58
N SER A 380 7.51 8.11 -19.15
CA SER A 380 6.57 9.10 -18.66
C SER A 380 6.36 8.91 -17.16
N ALA A 381 6.09 9.99 -16.44
CA ALA A 381 5.86 9.93 -15.01
C ALA A 381 4.53 10.58 -14.61
N VAL A 382 3.83 10.00 -13.64
CA VAL A 382 2.71 10.68 -12.98
C VAL A 382 2.95 10.68 -11.47
N PHE A 383 3.13 11.87 -10.90
CA PHE A 383 3.31 12.00 -9.45
C PHE A 383 2.08 12.58 -8.77
N VAL A 384 1.67 11.94 -7.69
CA VAL A 384 0.52 12.31 -6.88
C VAL A 384 0.97 13.19 -5.73
N THR A 385 1.02 14.51 -5.92
CA THR A 385 1.50 15.39 -4.86
C THR A 385 0.90 16.79 -4.94
N ARG A 386 0.91 17.46 -3.79
CA ARG A 386 0.64 18.90 -3.67
C ARG A 386 1.88 19.68 -3.24
N ASP A 387 3.00 19.00 -3.00
CA ASP A 387 4.27 19.62 -2.69
C ASP A 387 4.91 20.15 -3.97
N ASN A 388 5.03 21.47 -4.07
CA ASN A 388 5.64 22.13 -5.23
C ASN A 388 7.12 21.77 -5.38
N ALA A 389 7.86 21.59 -4.28
CA ALA A 389 9.28 21.24 -4.34
C ALA A 389 9.47 19.84 -4.93
N LEU A 390 8.64 18.88 -4.51
CA LEU A 390 8.64 17.54 -5.10
C LEU A 390 8.20 17.58 -6.57
N ALA A 391 7.13 18.32 -6.89
CA ALA A 391 6.65 18.46 -8.27
C ALA A 391 7.74 19.04 -9.20
N ASP A 392 8.46 20.06 -8.76
CA ASP A 392 9.55 20.66 -9.54
C ASP A 392 10.74 19.71 -9.70
N ARG A 393 11.06 18.94 -8.65
CA ARG A 393 12.09 17.88 -8.74
C ARG A 393 11.73 16.82 -9.76
N VAL A 394 10.48 16.34 -9.76
CA VAL A 394 9.99 15.35 -10.72
C VAL A 394 10.08 15.87 -12.16
N ARG A 395 9.67 17.13 -12.41
CA ARG A 395 9.79 17.76 -13.74
C ARG A 395 11.24 17.93 -14.19
N GLY A 396 12.15 18.19 -13.25
CA GLY A 396 13.58 18.27 -13.52
C GLY A 396 14.20 16.93 -13.94
N ILE A 397 13.70 15.81 -13.40
CA ILE A 397 14.17 14.46 -13.72
C ILE A 397 13.52 13.92 -14.99
N CYS A 398 12.19 14.04 -15.10
CA CYS A 398 11.40 13.51 -16.20
C CYS A 398 10.57 14.63 -16.85
N PRO A 399 10.99 15.17 -18.02
CA PRO A 399 10.23 16.20 -18.72
C PRO A 399 8.83 15.76 -19.13
N GLN A 400 8.63 14.47 -19.43
CA GLN A 400 7.32 13.87 -19.71
C GLN A 400 6.59 13.51 -18.39
N SER A 401 6.48 14.45 -17.46
CA SER A 401 5.81 14.25 -16.18
C SER A 401 4.47 14.98 -16.08
N PHE A 402 3.55 14.40 -15.32
CA PHE A 402 2.28 14.99 -14.95
C PHE A 402 2.08 14.94 -13.44
N ILE A 403 1.57 16.02 -12.87
CA ILE A 403 1.38 16.13 -11.42
C ILE A 403 -0.11 16.22 -11.12
N VAL A 404 -0.61 15.32 -10.28
CA VAL A 404 -2.02 15.29 -9.86
C VAL A 404 -2.15 15.38 -8.34
N PRO A 405 -3.21 15.98 -7.80
CA PRO A 405 -3.33 16.25 -6.37
C PRO A 405 -3.93 15.10 -5.55
N SER A 406 -4.36 13.99 -6.17
CA SER A 406 -4.92 12.84 -5.47
C SER A 406 -4.84 11.53 -6.28
N PRO A 407 -4.77 10.36 -5.59
CA PRO A 407 -4.84 9.03 -6.21
C PRO A 407 -6.09 8.82 -7.06
N ASP A 408 -7.24 9.31 -6.60
CA ASP A 408 -8.53 9.17 -7.29
C ASP A 408 -8.49 9.72 -8.73
N ILE A 409 -7.71 10.79 -8.98
CA ILE A 409 -7.51 11.33 -10.33
C ILE A 409 -6.65 10.38 -11.16
N LEU A 410 -5.51 9.94 -10.64
CA LEU A 410 -4.63 8.98 -11.32
C LEU A 410 -5.41 7.72 -11.70
N LEU A 411 -6.12 7.12 -10.74
CA LEU A 411 -6.93 5.93 -10.98
C LEU A 411 -7.98 6.14 -12.07
N THR A 412 -8.64 7.29 -12.08
CA THR A 412 -9.65 7.61 -13.10
C THR A 412 -9.03 7.74 -14.49
N ILE A 413 -7.84 8.36 -14.59
CA ILE A 413 -7.08 8.41 -15.85
C ILE A 413 -6.77 6.99 -16.33
N LEU A 414 -6.18 6.16 -15.46
CA LEU A 414 -5.82 4.78 -15.80
C LEU A 414 -7.05 3.93 -16.18
N GLY A 415 -8.15 4.07 -15.44
CA GLY A 415 -9.41 3.39 -15.71
C GLY A 415 -9.99 3.75 -17.08
N LEU A 416 -10.06 5.04 -17.41
CA LEU A 416 -10.59 5.50 -18.70
C LEU A 416 -9.68 5.16 -19.89
N LEU A 417 -8.36 5.10 -19.70
CA LEU A 417 -7.41 4.63 -20.73
C LEU A 417 -7.49 3.12 -21.00
N SER A 418 -8.18 2.38 -20.13
CA SER A 418 -8.28 0.91 -20.22
C SER A 418 -9.54 0.39 -20.90
N LEU A 419 -10.44 1.30 -21.31
CA LEU A 419 -11.72 0.99 -21.94
C LEU A 419 -11.61 0.59 -23.41
#